data_AF-A0A957XSK3-F1
#
_entry.id   AF-A0A957XSK3-F1
#
_cell.length_a   1.000
_cell.length_b   1.000
_cell.length_c   1.000
_cell.angle_alpha   90.00
_cell.angle_beta   90.00
_cell.angle_gamma   90.00
#
_symmetry.space_group_name_H-M   'P 1'
#
loop_
_entity.id
_entity.type
_entity.pdbx_description
1 polymer ?
#
loop_
_entity_poly.entity_id
_entity_poly.type
_entity_poly.pdbx_seq_one_letter_code
_entity_poly.pdbx_strand_id
1 'polypeptide(L)'
;MLQKTHNRIIFGALIGAFGGSSFVISVYPILIGLLFSELTGNALLFTFIYTVPAAILWAIGGAITGWLGKMREGAIVMGLCGLIIGIIISAKLLGEASNSFALIAGGAAVGLLYGIPAGLLMAGAFRRTAE
;
A
#
# COMPACT_ATOMS: atom_id res chain seq x y z
N MET A 1 17.28 -21.72 -12.11
CA MET A 1 16.57 -20.41 -12.21
C MET A 1 15.16 -20.43 -11.64
N LEU A 2 14.33 -21.45 -11.94
CA LEU A 2 12.92 -21.50 -11.52
C LEU A 2 12.70 -21.41 -9.99
N GLN A 3 13.51 -22.08 -9.17
CA GLN A 3 13.37 -22.06 -7.70
C GLN A 3 13.64 -20.67 -7.09
N LYS A 4 14.60 -19.91 -7.64
CA LYS A 4 14.88 -18.53 -7.21
C LYS A 4 13.68 -17.62 -7.48
N THR A 5 13.01 -17.80 -8.62
CA THR A 5 11.82 -17.03 -8.98
C THR A 5 10.64 -17.35 -8.07
N HIS A 6 10.39 -18.63 -7.75
CA HIS A 6 9.32 -19.03 -6.82
C HIS A 6 9.51 -18.42 -5.43
N ASN A 7 10.73 -18.50 -4.88
CA ASN A 7 11.02 -17.95 -3.56
C ASN A 7 10.79 -16.42 -3.51
N ARG A 8 11.11 -15.70 -4.59
CA ARG A 8 10.87 -14.26 -4.68
C ARG A 8 9.39 -13.90 -4.74
N ILE A 9 8.59 -14.69 -5.44
CA ILE A 9 7.14 -14.48 -5.52
C ILE A 9 6.53 -14.69 -4.13
N ILE A 10 6.87 -15.79 -3.45
CA ILE A 10 6.36 -16.10 -2.11
C ILE A 10 6.81 -15.03 -1.11
N PHE A 11 8.09 -14.69 -1.08
CA PHE A 11 8.60 -13.66 -0.17
C PHE A 11 7.99 -12.29 -0.49
N GLY A 12 7.85 -11.94 -1.77
CA GLY A 12 7.18 -10.72 -2.19
C GLY A 12 5.74 -10.65 -1.73
N ALA A 13 5.00 -11.76 -1.83
CA ALA A 13 3.63 -11.84 -1.32
C ALA A 13 3.56 -11.61 0.18
N LEU A 14 4.46 -12.22 0.96
CA LEU A 14 4.50 -12.06 2.41
C LEU A 14 4.83 -10.60 2.80
N ILE A 15 5.89 -10.02 2.24
CA ILE A 15 6.27 -8.63 2.52
C ILE A 15 5.19 -7.65 2.06
N GLY A 16 4.55 -7.93 0.91
CA GLY A 16 3.38 -7.20 0.45
C GLY A 16 2.25 -7.22 1.47
N ALA A 17 1.85 -8.40 1.95
CA ALA A 17 0.79 -8.56 2.94
C ALA A 17 1.07 -7.76 4.22
N PHE A 18 2.31 -7.83 4.73
CA PHE A 18 2.74 -7.04 5.89
C PHE A 18 2.72 -5.53 5.60
N GLY A 19 3.20 -5.12 4.43
CA GLY A 19 3.17 -3.72 3.99
C GLY A 19 1.75 -3.16 3.93
N GLY A 20 0.80 -3.91 3.35
CA GLY A 20 -0.61 -3.53 3.26
C GLY A 20 -1.27 -3.44 4.64
N SER A 21 -1.00 -4.41 5.52
CA SER A 21 -1.50 -4.40 6.89
C SER A 21 -0.96 -3.20 7.67
N SER A 22 0.36 -2.95 7.59
CA SER A 22 1.02 -1.82 8.23
C SER A 22 0.52 -0.47 7.72
N PHE A 23 0.25 -0.37 6.42
CA PHE A 23 -0.36 0.83 5.83
C PHE A 23 -1.68 1.17 6.50
N VAL A 24 -2.58 0.19 6.60
CA VAL A 24 -3.94 0.39 7.09
C VAL A 24 -4.00 0.61 8.60
N ILE A 25 -3.20 -0.13 9.37
CA ILE A 25 -3.23 -0.08 10.84
C ILE A 25 -2.49 1.15 11.38
N SER A 26 -1.43 1.60 10.71
CA SER A 26 -0.53 2.61 11.29
C SER A 26 -0.37 3.82 10.39
N VAL A 27 0.09 3.65 9.16
CA VAL A 27 0.53 4.78 8.33
C VAL A 27 -0.65 5.66 7.91
N TYR A 28 -1.71 5.05 7.38
CA TYR A 28 -2.86 5.78 6.86
C TYR A 28 -3.61 6.54 7.96
N PRO A 29 -3.99 5.94 9.12
CA PRO A 29 -4.67 6.67 10.19
C PRO A 29 -3.87 7.85 10.71
N ILE A 30 -2.55 7.68 10.87
CA ILE A 30 -1.67 8.75 11.34
C ILE A 30 -1.63 9.89 10.32
N LEU A 31 -1.34 9.60 9.05
CA LEU A 31 -1.18 10.63 8.04
C LEU A 31 -2.49 11.34 7.71
N ILE A 32 -3.61 10.62 7.65
CA ILE A 32 -4.91 11.25 7.46
C ILE A 32 -5.33 12.05 8.68
N GLY A 33 -5.07 11.60 9.91
CA GLY A 33 -5.33 12.39 11.10
C GLY A 33 -4.51 13.69 11.16
N LEU A 34 -3.28 13.67 10.64
CA LEU A 34 -2.44 14.87 10.52
C LEU A 34 -2.97 15.85 9.46
N LEU A 35 -3.53 15.35 8.36
CA LEU A 35 -4.09 16.18 7.28
C LEU A 35 -5.51 16.68 7.60
N PHE A 36 -6.27 15.90 8.36
CA PHE A 36 -7.67 16.13 8.73
C PHE A 36 -7.85 15.86 10.21
N SER A 37 -7.63 16.88 11.04
CA SER A 37 -7.64 16.77 12.50
C SER A 37 -8.94 16.16 13.05
N GLU A 38 -10.06 16.43 12.39
CA GLU A 38 -11.39 15.89 12.71
C GLU A 38 -11.48 14.35 12.58
N LEU A 39 -10.60 13.73 11.80
CA LEU A 39 -10.60 12.28 11.54
C LEU A 39 -9.69 11.49 12.47
N THR A 40 -8.90 12.13 13.34
CA THR A 40 -7.83 11.48 14.12
C THR A 40 -8.31 10.29 14.95
N GLY A 41 -9.51 10.38 15.57
CA GLY A 41 -10.09 9.28 16.34
C GLY A 41 -10.79 8.23 15.49
N ASN A 42 -11.47 8.66 14.43
CA ASN A 42 -12.33 7.81 13.61
C ASN A 42 -11.53 7.01 12.57
N ALA A 43 -10.44 7.57 12.04
CA ALA A 43 -9.66 6.95 10.99
C ALA A 43 -9.18 5.54 11.35
N LEU A 44 -8.68 5.33 12.58
CA LEU A 44 -8.20 4.01 13.04
C LEU A 44 -9.34 2.97 13.13
N LEU A 45 -10.52 3.42 13.56
CA LEU A 45 -11.71 2.58 13.74
C LEU A 45 -12.25 2.10 12.38
N PHE A 46 -12.26 3.00 11.39
CA PHE A 46 -12.72 2.70 10.04
C PHE A 46 -11.68 1.98 9.18
N THR A 47 -10.38 2.13 9.44
CA THR A 47 -9.35 1.47 8.65
C THR A 47 -9.22 -0.01 8.99
N PHE A 48 -9.45 -0.42 10.24
CA PHE A 48 -9.17 -1.79 10.69
C PHE A 48 -9.85 -2.88 9.85
N ILE A 49 -11.09 -2.66 9.41
CA ILE A 49 -11.84 -3.61 8.56
C ILE A 49 -11.19 -3.83 7.18
N TYR A 50 -10.36 -2.88 6.72
CA TYR A 50 -9.62 -2.96 5.46
C TYR A 50 -8.26 -3.64 5.60
N THR A 51 -7.86 -4.07 6.80
CA THR A 51 -6.57 -4.73 7.01
C THR A 51 -6.43 -5.96 6.14
N VAL A 52 -7.42 -6.86 6.17
CA VAL A 52 -7.39 -8.10 5.39
C VAL A 52 -7.46 -7.82 3.87
N PRO A 53 -8.41 -7.00 3.36
CA PRO A 53 -8.41 -6.61 1.95
C PRO A 53 -7.10 -5.97 1.47
N ALA A 54 -6.51 -5.07 2.26
CA ALA A 54 -5.25 -4.43 1.92
C ALA A 54 -4.09 -5.41 1.94
N ALA A 55 -4.03 -6.32 2.92
CA ALA A 55 -3.04 -7.38 2.97
C ALA A 55 -3.12 -8.27 1.72
N ILE A 56 -4.31 -8.66 1.28
CA ILE A 56 -4.50 -9.48 0.07
C ILE A 56 -4.05 -8.70 -1.18
N LEU A 57 -4.54 -7.47 -1.37
CA LEU A 57 -4.18 -6.66 -2.54
C LEU A 57 -2.66 -6.42 -2.62
N TRP A 58 -2.05 -6.09 -1.48
CA TRP A 58 -0.62 -5.86 -1.43
C TRP A 58 0.19 -7.16 -1.53
N ALA A 59 -0.32 -8.30 -1.07
CA ALA A 59 0.31 -9.60 -1.30
C ALA A 59 0.37 -9.92 -2.79
N ILE A 60 -0.71 -9.64 -3.53
CA ILE A 60 -0.74 -9.79 -4.98
C ILE A 60 0.26 -8.83 -5.63
N GLY A 61 0.26 -7.55 -5.23
CA GLY A 61 1.22 -6.56 -5.72
C GLY A 61 2.68 -6.93 -5.44
N GLY A 62 2.94 -7.47 -4.25
CA GLY A 62 4.26 -7.93 -3.84
C GLY A 62 4.71 -9.17 -4.58
N ALA A 63 3.80 -10.12 -4.84
CA ALA A 63 4.06 -11.29 -5.68
C ALA A 63 4.46 -10.88 -7.11
N ILE A 64 3.70 -9.93 -7.70
CA ILE A 64 3.99 -9.37 -9.03
C ILE A 64 5.36 -8.67 -9.02
N THR A 65 5.63 -7.86 -7.99
CA THR A 65 6.92 -7.16 -7.83
C THR A 65 8.09 -8.14 -7.72
N GLY A 66 7.92 -9.21 -6.92
CA GLY A 66 8.89 -10.29 -6.77
C GLY A 66 9.13 -11.08 -8.06
N TRP A 67 8.08 -11.27 -8.86
CA TRP A 67 8.19 -11.87 -10.19
C TRP A 67 8.97 -10.97 -11.14
N LEU A 68 8.59 -9.70 -11.28
CA LEU A 68 9.22 -8.75 -12.22
C LEU A 68 10.67 -8.45 -11.87
N GLY A 69 10.97 -8.13 -10.60
CA GLY A 69 12.34 -7.85 -10.14
C GLY A 69 12.97 -6.58 -10.67
N LYS A 70 12.16 -5.63 -11.13
CA LYS A 70 12.60 -4.35 -11.68
C LYS A 70 12.03 -3.21 -10.84
N MET A 71 12.90 -2.26 -10.47
CA MET A 71 12.57 -1.20 -9.51
C MET A 71 11.40 -0.33 -9.96
N ARG A 72 11.41 0.13 -11.22
CA ARG A 72 10.37 1.01 -11.75
C ARG A 72 9.00 0.33 -11.75
N GLU A 73 8.93 -0.90 -12.21
CA GLU A 73 7.70 -1.67 -12.28
C GLU A 73 7.19 -2.02 -10.88
N GLY A 74 8.07 -2.38 -9.95
CA GLY A 74 7.70 -2.58 -8.55
C GLY A 74 7.12 -1.34 -7.90
N ALA A 75 7.73 -0.18 -8.14
CA ALA A 75 7.24 1.11 -7.66
C ALA A 75 5.84 1.44 -8.20
N ILE A 76 5.59 1.16 -9.49
CA ILE A 76 4.26 1.36 -10.10
C ILE A 76 3.24 0.41 -9.48
N VAL A 77 3.55 -0.89 -9.39
CA VAL A 77 2.62 -1.90 -8.86
C VAL A 77 2.23 -1.59 -7.42
N MET A 78 3.20 -1.39 -6.54
CA MET A 78 2.93 -1.10 -5.13
C MET A 78 2.33 0.29 -4.93
N GLY A 79 2.71 1.27 -5.75
CA GLY A 79 2.09 2.58 -5.81
C GLY A 79 0.59 2.50 -6.13
N LEU A 80 0.19 1.68 -7.12
CA LEU A 80 -1.21 1.43 -7.45
C LEU A 80 -1.95 0.73 -6.32
N CYS A 81 -1.35 -0.28 -5.66
CA CYS A 81 -1.95 -0.92 -4.49
C CYS A 81 -2.21 0.09 -3.37
N GLY A 82 -1.25 0.98 -3.09
CA GLY A 82 -1.40 2.06 -2.12
C GLY A 82 -2.49 3.07 -2.51
N LEU A 83 -2.47 3.52 -3.76
CA LEU A 83 -3.48 4.43 -4.33
C LEU A 83 -4.91 3.88 -4.17
N ILE A 84 -5.11 2.61 -4.57
CA ILE A 84 -6.42 1.95 -4.52
C ILE A 84 -6.92 1.89 -3.07
N ILE A 85 -6.11 1.39 -2.13
CA ILE A 85 -6.52 1.31 -0.73
C ILE A 85 -6.74 2.69 -0.13
N GLY A 86 -5.87 3.66 -0.43
CA GLY A 86 -6.01 5.03 0.05
C GLY A 86 -7.33 5.67 -0.37
N ILE A 87 -7.71 5.50 -1.65
CA ILE A 87 -9.01 5.98 -2.16
C ILE A 87 -10.17 5.23 -1.51
N ILE A 88 -10.11 3.89 -1.39
CA ILE A 88 -11.20 3.09 -0.80
C ILE A 88 -11.45 3.50 0.64
N ILE A 89 -10.39 3.66 1.45
CA ILE A 89 -10.53 4.06 2.85
C ILE A 89 -11.04 5.50 2.95
N SER A 90 -10.50 6.43 2.14
CA SER A 90 -11.00 7.81 2.10
C SER A 90 -12.48 7.88 1.70
N ALA A 91 -12.90 7.06 0.73
CA ALA A 91 -14.29 6.99 0.28
C ALA A 91 -15.25 6.61 1.42
N LYS A 92 -14.77 5.83 2.39
CA LYS A 92 -15.56 5.40 3.55
C LYS A 92 -15.65 6.46 4.65
N LEU A 93 -14.78 7.45 4.60
CA LEU A 93 -14.75 8.59 5.51
C LEU A 93 -15.48 9.82 4.92
N LEU A 94 -16.13 9.69 3.76
CA LEU A 94 -16.74 10.81 3.01
C LEU A 94 -17.87 11.58 3.73
N GLY A 95 -18.37 11.09 4.87
CA GLY A 95 -19.34 11.80 5.71
C GLY A 95 -18.75 12.44 6.98
N GLU A 96 -17.48 12.22 7.25
CA GLU A 96 -16.80 12.65 8.47
C GLU A 96 -15.92 13.90 8.24
N ALA A 97 -15.49 14.11 7.00
CA ALA A 97 -14.57 15.20 6.65
C ALA A 97 -15.31 16.46 6.19
N SER A 98 -14.74 17.61 6.53
CA SER A 98 -15.19 18.93 6.07
C SER A 98 -15.08 19.12 4.54
N ASN A 99 -14.11 18.45 3.90
CA ASN A 99 -13.89 18.51 2.46
C ASN A 99 -13.66 17.11 1.85
N SER A 100 -14.71 16.56 1.26
CA SER A 100 -14.74 15.24 0.62
C SER A 100 -13.69 15.06 -0.49
N PHE A 101 -13.48 16.09 -1.34
CA PHE A 101 -12.52 15.98 -2.43
C PHE A 101 -11.09 15.95 -1.90
N ALA A 102 -10.77 16.84 -0.95
CA ALA A 102 -9.47 16.88 -0.31
C ALA A 102 -9.15 15.57 0.40
N LEU A 103 -10.15 14.93 1.03
CA LEU A 103 -9.99 13.63 1.67
C LEU A 103 -9.57 12.54 0.69
N ILE A 104 -10.30 12.38 -0.43
CA ILE A 104 -9.95 11.40 -1.47
C ILE A 104 -8.56 11.67 -2.04
N ALA A 105 -8.25 12.93 -2.37
CA ALA A 105 -6.94 13.31 -2.90
C ALA A 105 -5.82 13.07 -1.89
N GLY A 106 -6.05 13.38 -0.61
CA GLY A 106 -5.13 13.13 0.49
C GLY A 106 -4.88 11.64 0.71
N GLY A 107 -5.92 10.82 0.73
CA GLY A 107 -5.77 9.36 0.85
C GLY A 107 -5.06 8.74 -0.36
N ALA A 108 -5.38 9.19 -1.56
CA ALA A 108 -4.66 8.81 -2.78
C ALA A 108 -3.17 9.15 -2.69
N ALA A 109 -2.84 10.37 -2.26
CA ALA A 109 -1.46 10.83 -2.09
C ALA A 109 -0.71 10.03 -1.02
N VAL A 110 -1.31 9.82 0.15
CA VAL A 110 -0.76 8.97 1.23
C VAL A 110 -0.50 7.55 0.74
N GLY A 111 -1.45 6.99 0.00
CA GLY A 111 -1.33 5.67 -0.64
C GLY A 111 -0.14 5.59 -1.60
N LEU A 112 0.00 6.56 -2.51
CA LEU A 112 1.12 6.62 -3.44
C LEU A 112 2.46 6.81 -2.73
N LEU A 113 2.53 7.73 -1.76
CA LEU A 113 3.75 8.04 -1.02
C LEU A 113 4.24 6.86 -0.18
N TYR A 114 3.35 5.99 0.27
CA TYR A 114 3.74 4.76 0.96
C TYR A 114 4.04 3.61 -0.02
N GLY A 115 3.21 3.43 -1.05
CA GLY A 115 3.33 2.35 -2.02
C GLY A 115 4.56 2.45 -2.92
N ILE A 116 4.90 3.64 -3.42
CA ILE A 116 6.03 3.83 -4.35
C ILE A 116 7.37 3.43 -3.69
N PRO A 117 7.75 3.95 -2.50
CA PRO A 117 8.98 3.52 -1.83
C PRO A 117 8.96 2.04 -1.45
N ALA A 118 7.82 1.51 -0.99
CA ALA A 118 7.70 0.08 -0.70
C ALA A 118 8.01 -0.78 -1.93
N GLY A 119 7.50 -0.40 -3.10
CA GLY A 119 7.79 -1.05 -4.37
C GLY A 119 9.25 -0.95 -4.80
N LEU A 120 9.88 0.23 -4.63
CA LEU A 120 11.30 0.43 -4.92
C LEU A 120 12.20 -0.46 -4.04
N LEU A 121 11.94 -0.48 -2.73
CA LEU A 121 12.70 -1.29 -1.78
C LEU A 121 12.53 -2.79 -2.05
N MET A 122 11.29 -3.22 -2.25
CA MET A 122 10.97 -4.63 -2.51
C MET A 122 11.58 -5.10 -3.83
N ALA A 123 11.37 -4.36 -4.92
CA ALA A 123 11.95 -4.70 -6.22
C ALA A 123 13.47 -4.61 -6.24
N GLY A 124 14.06 -3.71 -5.44
CA GLY A 124 15.51 -3.62 -5.24
C GLY A 124 16.07 -4.87 -4.55
N ALA A 125 15.40 -5.37 -3.51
CA ALA A 125 15.75 -6.62 -2.84
C ALA A 125 15.60 -7.84 -3.76
N PHE A 126 14.63 -7.79 -4.68
CA PHE A 126 14.42 -8.82 -5.71
C PHE A 126 15.08 -8.50 -7.04
N ARG A 127 16.04 -7.56 -7.07
CA ARG A 127 16.66 -7.19 -8.34
C ARG A 127 17.21 -8.46 -8.96
N ARG A 128 16.73 -8.80 -10.17
CA ARG A 128 17.39 -9.84 -10.96
C ARG A 128 18.77 -9.26 -11.23
N THR A 129 19.80 -9.79 -10.61
CA THR A 129 21.15 -9.69 -11.15
C THR A 129 21.08 -10.39 -12.50
N ALA A 130 20.82 -9.59 -13.52
CA ALA A 130 21.08 -9.85 -14.93
C ALA A 130 21.86 -8.60 -15.34
N GLU A 131 23.06 -8.71 -15.88
CA GLU A 131 23.56 -9.76 -16.77
C GLU A 131 24.76 -10.51 -16.20
#